data_AF-A0AAU7AX00-F1
#
_entry.id   AF-A0AAU7AX00-F1
#
_cell.length_a   1.000
_cell.length_b   1.000
_cell.length_c   1.000
_cell.angle_alpha   90.00
_cell.angle_beta   90.00
_cell.angle_gamma   90.00
#
_symmetry.space_group_name_H-M   'P 1'
#
loop_
_entity.id
_entity.type
_entity.pdbx_description
1 polymer ?
#
loop_
_entity_poly.entity_id
_entity_poly.type
_entity_poly.pdbx_seq_one_letter_code
_entity_poly.pdbx_strand_id
1 'polypeptide(L)'
;MSDERRMPALDELGAEIERVAYADAERPRGRRRRWALFAVPAALTLAGAAYAATELLRGEPLRNPPGVVFRADEGVGVPKKVAGAVVAPLRFADPDGGPPWGVRVLKTTRDHGCIQIGRVDEGDFGVLGQDGLFGNDGRFHEWPADVVGESSCAPNDAAGHAFLAMSYSGLPASGTPKGCTVPAQLRSAGRYRDRMPAACPARDLRNVYYGLLGPLGKSVTYRGDDGKPHTVPATPGDGAYLVVVRPTRQRPARGMFIPSETPLTGLISVQYRDGRVCRIQFQPRSGHAVPCPRAGYVPHPPRTVPAGAVRSAVSLSEAPRPVASRRLPDGNIRSGYRRITIRFTARLASDSHSTYRYDLRLRHRPEDRCDTVNKRRARCQTGDTAGTIRRDISAGETVNETLVVSQLRSDPILEVTVRYYPVDPGLGGPGQGFVPDGGVLVGRATLPLRRIPAAERNRLLHP
;
A
#
# COMPACT_ATOMS: atom_id res chain seq x y z
N MET A 1 38.25 27.42 -16.84
CA MET A 1 39.39 26.83 -17.56
C MET A 1 40.02 25.81 -16.63
N SER A 2 39.59 24.56 -16.73
CA SER A 2 40.07 23.46 -15.89
C SER A 2 40.15 22.22 -16.76
N ASP A 3 41.35 22.05 -17.31
CA ASP A 3 42.08 20.82 -17.62
C ASP A 3 41.30 19.50 -17.49
N GLU A 4 40.68 19.08 -18.60
CA GLU A 4 40.19 17.71 -18.78
C GLU A 4 41.39 16.77 -18.93
N ARG A 5 41.73 16.07 -17.85
CA ARG A 5 42.59 14.88 -17.93
C ARG A 5 41.89 13.81 -18.75
N ARG A 6 42.16 13.81 -20.06
CA ARG A 6 41.90 12.66 -20.94
C ARG A 6 42.62 11.45 -20.36
N MET A 7 41.88 10.36 -20.17
CA MET A 7 42.42 9.10 -19.67
C MET A 7 43.02 8.32 -20.85
N PRO A 8 44.35 8.16 -20.95
CA PRO A 8 45.01 7.52 -22.09
C PRO A 8 44.52 6.08 -22.34
N ALA A 9 44.03 5.42 -21.29
CA ALA A 9 43.49 4.07 -21.35
C ALA A 9 42.23 3.93 -22.23
N LEU A 10 41.44 5.01 -22.40
CA LEU A 10 40.25 4.99 -23.26
C LEU A 10 40.60 5.19 -24.73
N ASP A 11 41.62 5.99 -25.01
CA ASP A 11 42.13 6.19 -26.38
C ASP A 11 42.86 4.92 -26.87
N GLU A 12 43.59 4.24 -25.98
CA GLU A 12 44.24 2.96 -26.28
C GLU A 12 43.21 1.84 -26.54
N LEU A 13 42.12 1.80 -25.76
CA LEU A 13 41.02 0.86 -25.99
C LEU A 13 40.27 1.16 -27.30
N GLY A 14 40.05 2.44 -27.62
CA GLY A 14 39.44 2.86 -28.88
C GLY A 14 40.29 2.44 -30.09
N ALA A 15 41.60 2.65 -30.02
CA ALA A 15 42.54 2.26 -31.07
C ALA A 15 42.63 0.73 -31.24
N GLU A 16 42.52 -0.05 -30.16
CA GLU A 16 42.55 -1.52 -30.23
C GLU A 16 41.24 -2.07 -30.82
N ILE A 17 40.09 -1.48 -30.49
CA ILE A 17 38.78 -1.85 -31.06
C ILE A 17 38.73 -1.55 -32.56
N GLU A 18 39.21 -0.38 -33.01
CA GLU A 18 39.29 -0.06 -34.44
C GLU A 18 40.26 -1.00 -35.16
N ARG A 19 41.39 -1.38 -34.55
CA ARG A 19 42.35 -2.31 -35.14
C ARG A 19 41.75 -3.72 -35.31
N VAL A 20 40.98 -4.20 -34.33
CA VAL A 20 40.29 -5.49 -34.40
C VAL A 20 39.15 -5.46 -35.44
N ALA A 21 38.43 -4.34 -35.56
CA ALA A 21 37.36 -4.18 -36.56
C ALA A 21 37.88 -4.15 -38.00
N TYR A 22 39.06 -3.55 -38.24
CA TYR A 22 39.67 -3.49 -39.56
C TYR A 22 40.49 -4.75 -39.93
N ALA A 23 41.02 -5.49 -38.95
CA ALA A 23 41.77 -6.72 -39.19
C ALA A 23 40.92 -7.89 -39.73
N ASP A 24 39.58 -7.79 -39.65
CA ASP A 24 38.67 -8.85 -40.12
C ASP A 24 38.19 -8.63 -41.58
N ALA A 25 38.62 -7.55 -42.23
CA ALA A 25 38.23 -7.20 -43.61
C ALA A 25 39.10 -7.85 -44.71
N GLU A 26 40.27 -8.42 -44.38
CA GLU A 26 41.22 -8.93 -45.39
C GLU A 26 41.68 -10.37 -45.11
N ARG A 27 40.81 -11.38 -45.29
CA ARG A 27 41.26 -12.78 -45.43
C ARG A 27 40.53 -13.56 -46.53
N PRO A 28 41.22 -14.47 -47.26
CA PRO A 28 40.74 -15.05 -48.52
C PRO A 28 39.59 -16.05 -48.30
N ARG A 29 38.60 -16.01 -49.20
CA ARG A 29 37.33 -16.77 -49.18
C ARG A 29 37.44 -18.30 -49.42
N GLY A 30 38.54 -18.96 -49.02
CA GLY A 30 38.83 -20.34 -49.41
C GLY A 30 38.57 -21.46 -48.39
N ARG A 31 38.39 -21.17 -47.09
CA ARG A 31 38.44 -22.24 -46.04
C ARG A 31 37.40 -22.10 -44.91
N ARG A 32 36.30 -21.36 -45.12
CA ARG A 32 35.29 -21.05 -44.08
C ARG A 32 34.20 -22.12 -43.85
N ARG A 33 34.14 -23.22 -44.62
CA ARG A 33 33.04 -24.19 -44.50
C ARG A 33 33.17 -25.20 -43.34
N ARG A 34 34.37 -25.39 -42.78
CA ARG A 34 34.61 -26.36 -41.68
C ARG A 34 34.58 -25.76 -40.27
N TRP A 35 34.86 -24.46 -40.12
CA TRP A 35 34.82 -23.78 -38.82
C TRP A 35 33.43 -23.23 -38.47
N ALA A 36 32.58 -22.97 -39.47
CA ALA A 36 31.18 -22.61 -39.27
C ALA A 36 30.37 -23.73 -38.56
N LEU A 37 30.79 -25.00 -38.69
CA LEU A 37 30.17 -26.14 -38.03
C LEU A 37 30.47 -26.23 -36.52
N PHE A 38 31.51 -25.56 -36.03
CA PHE A 38 31.85 -25.54 -34.59
C PHE A 38 31.52 -24.19 -33.93
N ALA A 39 31.55 -23.09 -34.68
CA ALA A 39 31.23 -21.76 -34.14
C ALA A 39 29.74 -21.60 -33.79
N VAL A 40 28.83 -22.18 -34.59
CA VAL A 40 27.38 -22.14 -34.34
C VAL A 40 26.97 -22.94 -33.09
N PRO A 41 27.39 -24.22 -32.91
CA PRO A 41 27.05 -24.94 -31.68
C PRO A 41 27.75 -24.34 -30.45
N ALA A 42 28.99 -23.85 -30.55
CA ALA A 42 29.65 -23.17 -29.43
C ALA A 42 28.92 -21.87 -29.01
N ALA A 43 28.47 -21.06 -29.98
CA ALA A 43 27.66 -19.87 -29.72
C ALA A 43 26.28 -20.23 -29.14
N LEU A 44 25.65 -21.30 -29.62
CA LEU A 44 24.38 -21.80 -29.07
C LEU A 44 24.55 -22.37 -27.65
N THR A 45 25.67 -23.04 -27.34
CA THR A 45 25.96 -23.51 -25.98
C THR A 45 26.28 -22.36 -25.02
N LEU A 46 26.97 -21.31 -25.48
CA LEU A 46 27.23 -20.12 -24.67
C LEU A 46 25.95 -19.30 -24.45
N ALA A 47 25.10 -19.16 -25.47
CA ALA A 47 23.78 -18.54 -25.35
C ALA A 47 22.84 -19.35 -24.44
N GLY A 48 22.86 -20.67 -24.55
CA GLY A 48 22.09 -21.57 -23.68
C GLY A 48 22.56 -21.56 -22.22
N ALA A 49 23.88 -21.49 -21.98
CA ALA A 49 24.43 -21.34 -20.64
C ALA A 49 24.11 -19.98 -20.01
N ALA A 50 24.11 -18.89 -20.80
CA ALA A 50 23.68 -17.57 -20.33
C ALA A 50 22.17 -17.53 -19.99
N TYR A 51 21.32 -18.15 -20.82
CA TYR A 51 19.87 -18.22 -20.57
C TYR A 51 19.53 -19.12 -19.35
N ALA A 52 20.25 -20.23 -19.17
CA ALA A 52 20.09 -21.07 -17.98
C ALA A 52 20.57 -20.36 -16.69
N ALA A 53 21.60 -19.50 -16.79
CA ALA A 53 22.07 -18.70 -15.66
C ALA A 53 21.07 -17.63 -15.22
N THR A 54 20.27 -17.05 -16.13
CA THR A 54 19.21 -16.09 -15.78
C THR A 54 18.00 -16.75 -15.13
N GLU A 55 17.63 -17.98 -15.54
CA GLU A 55 16.57 -18.77 -14.88
C GLU A 55 16.94 -19.14 -13.43
N LEU A 56 18.24 -19.36 -13.15
CA LEU A 56 18.74 -19.67 -11.79
C LEU A 56 18.58 -18.50 -10.79
N LEU A 57 18.42 -17.27 -11.28
CA LEU A 57 18.27 -16.06 -10.47
C LEU A 57 16.80 -15.67 -10.22
N ARG A 58 15.85 -16.36 -10.84
CA ARG A 58 14.42 -16.09 -10.67
C ARG A 58 13.75 -17.11 -9.74
N GLY A 59 12.93 -16.59 -8.84
CA GLY A 59 12.12 -17.37 -7.91
C GLY A 59 10.64 -17.38 -8.30
N GLU A 60 9.82 -18.09 -7.52
CA GLU A 60 8.37 -18.15 -7.77
C GLU A 60 7.72 -16.77 -7.60
N PRO A 61 6.81 -16.35 -8.51
CA PRO A 61 6.08 -15.09 -8.38
C PRO A 61 5.25 -15.01 -7.10
N LEU A 62 5.05 -13.79 -6.60
CA LEU A 62 4.19 -13.52 -5.46
C LEU A 62 2.75 -13.92 -5.78
N ARG A 63 2.10 -14.54 -4.80
CA ARG A 63 0.67 -14.89 -4.87
C ARG A 63 -0.10 -14.18 -3.78
N ASN A 64 -1.37 -13.91 -4.06
CA ASN A 64 -2.30 -13.51 -3.02
C ASN A 64 -2.42 -14.62 -1.96
N PRO A 65 -2.61 -14.27 -0.67
CA PRO A 65 -2.84 -15.27 0.35
C PRO A 65 -4.02 -16.19 -0.01
N PRO A 66 -4.00 -17.48 0.39
CA PRO A 66 -5.12 -18.38 0.12
C PRO A 66 -6.47 -17.80 0.56
N GLY A 67 -7.46 -17.84 -0.33
CA GLY A 67 -8.81 -17.31 -0.09
C GLY A 67 -8.97 -15.81 -0.32
N VAL A 68 -7.92 -15.07 -0.66
CA VAL A 68 -8.03 -13.66 -1.10
C VAL A 68 -8.24 -13.64 -2.61
N VAL A 69 -9.47 -13.34 -3.02
CA VAL A 69 -9.84 -13.15 -4.42
C VAL A 69 -10.35 -11.72 -4.57
N PHE A 70 -9.68 -10.92 -5.39
CA PHE A 70 -10.17 -9.59 -5.75
C PHE A 70 -11.25 -9.73 -6.82
N ARG A 71 -12.40 -9.10 -6.58
CA ARG A 71 -13.49 -9.04 -7.55
C ARG A 71 -13.51 -7.68 -8.23
N ALA A 72 -13.98 -7.64 -9.47
CA ALA A 72 -13.97 -6.41 -10.27
C ALA A 72 -14.84 -5.29 -9.69
N ASP A 73 -15.83 -5.66 -8.87
CA ASP A 73 -16.85 -4.83 -8.25
C ASP A 73 -16.65 -4.64 -6.73
N GLU A 74 -15.59 -5.18 -6.14
CA GLU A 74 -15.31 -5.07 -4.69
C GLU A 74 -13.99 -4.36 -4.41
N GLY A 75 -13.83 -3.79 -3.22
CA GLY A 75 -12.60 -3.15 -2.76
C GLY A 75 -12.17 -2.03 -3.72
N VAL A 76 -10.95 -2.14 -4.24
CA VAL A 76 -10.41 -1.24 -5.27
C VAL A 76 -10.65 -1.77 -6.70
N GLY A 77 -11.35 -2.90 -6.85
CA GLY A 77 -11.51 -3.63 -8.09
C GLY A 77 -10.31 -4.53 -8.41
N VAL A 78 -10.26 -5.00 -9.66
CA VAL A 78 -9.08 -5.68 -10.22
C VAL A 78 -8.35 -4.76 -11.18
N PRO A 79 -7.03 -4.91 -11.38
CA PRO A 79 -6.31 -4.15 -12.40
C PRO A 79 -6.90 -4.37 -13.79
N LYS A 80 -7.08 -3.28 -14.55
CA LYS A 80 -7.36 -3.34 -15.99
C LYS A 80 -6.12 -3.92 -16.68
N LYS A 81 -6.30 -4.85 -17.63
CA LYS A 81 -5.21 -5.60 -18.30
C LYS A 81 -4.07 -4.68 -18.79
N VAL A 82 -2.83 -5.19 -18.71
CA VAL A 82 -1.48 -4.72 -19.19
C VAL A 82 -1.31 -3.23 -19.55
N ALA A 83 -2.13 -2.64 -20.42
CA ALA A 83 -2.15 -1.18 -20.65
C ALA A 83 -2.46 -0.38 -19.37
N GLY A 84 -3.12 -1.01 -18.38
CA GLY A 84 -3.39 -0.42 -17.08
C GLY A 84 -2.26 -0.53 -16.07
N ALA A 85 -1.14 -1.22 -16.37
CA ALA A 85 -0.06 -1.53 -15.43
C ALA A 85 1.31 -1.09 -15.99
N VAL A 86 1.72 0.14 -15.72
CA VAL A 86 2.96 0.71 -16.29
C VAL A 86 4.01 0.81 -15.20
N VAL A 87 5.12 0.09 -15.37
CA VAL A 87 6.32 0.38 -14.57
C VAL A 87 6.82 1.74 -15.02
N ALA A 88 6.72 2.74 -14.14
CA ALA A 88 7.19 4.08 -14.44
C ALA A 88 8.67 4.01 -14.87
N PRO A 89 9.14 4.85 -15.80
CA PRO A 89 10.57 4.91 -16.17
C PRO A 89 11.47 5.39 -15.02
N LEU A 90 10.92 5.61 -13.83
CA LEU A 90 11.64 5.94 -12.61
C LEU A 90 12.42 4.72 -12.12
N ARG A 91 13.74 4.87 -12.10
CA ARG A 91 14.65 3.96 -11.41
C ARG A 91 15.38 4.76 -10.35
N PHE A 92 15.32 4.27 -9.12
CA PHE A 92 16.04 4.88 -8.02
C PHE A 92 17.06 3.88 -7.50
N ALA A 93 18.34 4.22 -7.58
CA ALA A 93 19.42 3.34 -7.13
C ALA A 93 19.25 3.00 -5.65
N ASP A 94 19.46 1.74 -5.28
CA ASP A 94 19.52 1.40 -3.87
C ASP A 94 20.77 2.02 -3.24
N PRO A 95 20.65 2.71 -2.10
CA PRO A 95 21.82 3.29 -1.43
C PRO A 95 22.94 2.29 -1.12
N ASP A 96 22.63 1.01 -0.88
CA ASP A 96 23.59 -0.06 -0.58
C ASP A 96 23.80 -1.04 -1.75
N GLY A 97 23.32 -0.70 -2.95
CA GLY A 97 23.49 -1.50 -4.17
C GLY A 97 22.42 -2.57 -4.41
N GLY A 98 22.56 -3.31 -5.53
CA GLY A 98 21.58 -4.28 -6.02
C GLY A 98 20.58 -3.68 -7.01
N PRO A 99 19.53 -4.46 -7.40
CA PRO A 99 18.54 -4.00 -8.36
C PRO A 99 17.86 -2.69 -7.94
N PRO A 100 17.67 -1.73 -8.86
CA PRO A 100 17.07 -0.46 -8.54
C PRO A 100 15.65 -0.61 -8.01
N TRP A 101 15.20 0.39 -7.25
CA TRP A 101 13.81 0.54 -6.90
C TRP A 101 13.03 1.13 -8.07
N GLY A 102 11.76 0.73 -8.19
CA GLY A 102 10.82 1.31 -9.13
C GLY A 102 9.43 1.42 -8.54
N VAL A 103 8.56 2.05 -9.33
CA VAL A 103 7.12 2.10 -9.05
C VAL A 103 6.35 1.60 -10.26
N ARG A 104 5.22 0.93 -10.01
CA ARG A 104 4.27 0.54 -11.03
C ARG A 104 2.95 1.21 -10.75
N VAL A 105 2.42 1.94 -11.73
CA VAL A 105 1.11 2.60 -11.66
C VAL A 105 0.07 1.70 -12.29
N LEU A 106 -1.07 1.58 -11.63
CA LEU A 106 -2.14 0.65 -11.96
C LEU A 106 -3.48 1.38 -12.05
N LYS A 107 -4.30 1.09 -13.06
CA LYS A 107 -5.72 1.48 -13.10
C LYS A 107 -6.60 0.27 -12.89
N THR A 108 -7.68 0.42 -12.11
CA THR A 108 -8.57 -0.71 -11.77
C THR A 108 -9.94 -0.62 -12.46
N THR A 109 -10.70 -1.71 -12.38
CA THR A 109 -12.09 -1.79 -12.87
C THR A 109 -13.02 -0.83 -12.15
N ARG A 110 -12.76 -0.52 -10.88
CA ARG A 110 -13.50 0.48 -10.08
C ARG A 110 -12.87 1.87 -10.16
N ASP A 111 -12.25 2.23 -11.28
CA ASP A 111 -11.71 3.58 -11.52
C ASP A 111 -10.83 4.15 -10.39
N HIS A 112 -9.99 3.30 -9.80
CA HIS A 112 -8.93 3.74 -8.91
C HIS A 112 -7.61 3.81 -9.67
N GLY A 113 -6.75 4.75 -9.26
CA GLY A 113 -5.33 4.70 -9.53
C GLY A 113 -4.62 4.09 -8.32
N CYS A 114 -3.82 3.07 -8.55
CA CYS A 114 -2.99 2.42 -7.54
C CYS A 114 -1.51 2.54 -7.89
N ILE A 115 -0.65 2.45 -6.87
CA ILE A 115 0.79 2.48 -7.05
C ILE A 115 1.44 1.36 -6.22
N GLN A 116 2.23 0.52 -6.89
CA GLN A 116 3.10 -0.45 -6.24
C GLN A 116 4.53 0.08 -6.17
N ILE A 117 5.26 -0.34 -5.15
CA ILE A 117 6.69 -0.12 -5.01
C ILE A 117 7.41 -1.45 -4.84
N GLY A 118 8.57 -1.56 -5.47
CA GLY A 118 9.33 -2.81 -5.49
C GLY A 118 10.68 -2.62 -6.16
N ARG A 119 11.33 -3.76 -6.40
CA ARG A 119 12.59 -3.87 -7.13
C ARG A 119 12.33 -4.02 -8.61
N VAL A 120 13.25 -3.52 -9.41
CA VAL A 120 13.20 -3.68 -10.86
C VAL A 120 14.46 -4.37 -11.34
N ASP A 121 14.28 -5.47 -12.05
CA ASP A 121 15.35 -6.26 -12.64
C ASP A 121 14.99 -6.61 -14.08
N GLU A 122 15.84 -6.26 -15.04
CA GLU A 122 15.62 -6.48 -16.49
C GLU A 122 14.24 -6.02 -17.04
N GLY A 123 13.59 -5.06 -16.37
CA GLY A 123 12.26 -4.56 -16.74
C GLY A 123 11.11 -5.19 -15.95
N ASP A 124 11.36 -6.31 -15.27
CA ASP A 124 10.41 -6.95 -14.39
C ASP A 124 10.34 -6.26 -13.03
N PHE A 125 9.19 -6.35 -12.38
CA PHE A 125 8.93 -5.68 -11.11
C PHE A 125 8.63 -6.72 -10.04
N GLY A 126 9.27 -6.61 -8.88
CA GLY A 126 9.27 -7.69 -7.92
C GLY A 126 9.85 -7.34 -6.56
N VAL A 127 10.24 -8.38 -5.86
CA VAL A 127 10.93 -8.34 -4.56
C VAL A 127 12.13 -9.29 -4.59
N LEU A 128 13.03 -9.14 -3.64
CA LEU A 128 14.19 -10.02 -3.49
C LEU A 128 13.95 -11.03 -2.37
N GLY A 129 14.36 -12.28 -2.59
CA GLY A 129 14.43 -13.34 -1.60
C GLY A 129 15.52 -13.08 -0.58
N GLN A 130 15.31 -12.08 0.26
CA GLN A 130 16.18 -11.68 1.37
C GLN A 130 15.34 -11.12 2.52
N ASP A 131 15.99 -10.69 3.60
CA ASP A 131 15.31 -10.11 4.76
C ASP A 131 14.23 -11.02 5.36
N GLY A 132 14.43 -12.34 5.32
CA GLY A 132 13.50 -13.36 5.79
C GLY A 132 12.43 -13.78 4.78
N LEU A 133 12.40 -13.22 3.57
CA LEU A 133 11.51 -13.69 2.49
C LEU A 133 12.10 -14.87 1.75
N PHE A 134 11.22 -15.79 1.32
CA PHE A 134 11.57 -16.92 0.45
C PHE A 134 12.77 -17.75 0.95
N GLY A 135 12.95 -17.84 2.28
CA GLY A 135 14.08 -18.55 2.87
C GLY A 135 15.44 -17.89 2.63
N ASN A 136 15.47 -16.61 2.23
CA ASN A 136 16.67 -15.88 1.82
C ASN A 136 17.40 -16.54 0.63
N ASP A 137 16.67 -17.02 -0.38
CA ASP A 137 17.24 -17.70 -1.55
C ASP A 137 18.05 -16.77 -2.49
N GLY A 138 18.03 -15.45 -2.26
CA GLY A 138 18.75 -14.44 -3.02
C GLY A 138 18.16 -14.15 -4.40
N ARG A 139 17.02 -14.76 -4.75
CA ARG A 139 16.43 -14.68 -6.09
C ARG A 139 15.49 -13.49 -6.23
N PHE A 140 15.24 -13.08 -7.46
CA PHE A 140 14.19 -12.12 -7.78
C PHE A 140 12.85 -12.84 -7.93
N HIS A 141 11.85 -12.39 -7.19
CA HIS A 141 10.48 -12.91 -7.26
C HIS A 141 9.58 -11.84 -7.86
N GLU A 142 9.00 -12.13 -9.02
CA GLU A 142 8.08 -11.21 -9.67
C GLU A 142 6.92 -10.86 -8.72
N TRP A 143 6.51 -9.60 -8.74
CA TRP A 143 5.29 -9.12 -8.10
C TRP A 143 4.27 -8.83 -9.19
N PRO A 144 3.33 -9.75 -9.43
CA PRO A 144 2.32 -9.60 -10.47
C PRO A 144 1.44 -8.37 -10.28
N ALA A 145 0.97 -7.80 -11.39
CA ALA A 145 0.15 -6.59 -11.36
C ALA A 145 -1.20 -6.79 -10.64
N ASP A 146 -1.74 -8.01 -10.61
CA ASP A 146 -2.99 -8.42 -9.94
C ASP A 146 -2.87 -8.62 -8.42
N VAL A 147 -1.65 -8.51 -7.87
CA VAL A 147 -1.39 -8.53 -6.43
C VAL A 147 -1.32 -7.09 -5.91
N VAL A 148 -2.47 -6.41 -5.82
CA VAL A 148 -2.57 -5.00 -5.38
C VAL A 148 -3.01 -4.89 -3.93
N GLY A 149 -2.34 -4.04 -3.16
CA GLY A 149 -2.79 -3.68 -1.81
C GLY A 149 -3.74 -2.49 -1.83
N GLU A 150 -4.94 -2.63 -1.25
CA GLU A 150 -5.96 -1.56 -1.21
C GLU A 150 -5.44 -0.23 -0.65
N SER A 151 -4.51 -0.29 0.32
CA SER A 151 -3.94 0.90 0.96
C SER A 151 -3.01 1.72 0.07
N SER A 152 -2.75 1.26 -1.16
CA SER A 152 -1.91 1.93 -2.15
C SER A 152 -2.72 2.42 -3.36
N CYS A 153 -4.03 2.62 -3.18
CA CYS A 153 -4.99 3.03 -4.21
C CYS A 153 -5.79 4.24 -3.75
N ALA A 154 -6.17 5.11 -4.67
CA ALA A 154 -7.16 6.17 -4.45
C ALA A 154 -8.16 6.20 -5.62
N PRO A 155 -9.42 6.65 -5.38
CA PRO A 155 -10.33 6.97 -6.46
C PRO A 155 -9.71 7.99 -7.42
N ASN A 156 -9.93 7.81 -8.71
CA ASN A 156 -9.55 8.83 -9.68
C ASN A 156 -10.48 10.05 -9.56
N ASP A 157 -9.94 11.23 -9.86
CA ASP A 157 -10.72 12.44 -10.04
C ASP A 157 -11.58 12.38 -11.32
N ALA A 158 -12.38 13.40 -11.59
CA ALA A 158 -13.27 13.42 -12.75
C ALA A 158 -12.55 13.44 -14.11
N ALA A 159 -11.25 13.72 -14.12
CA ALA A 159 -10.40 13.67 -15.31
C ALA A 159 -9.54 12.38 -15.37
N GLY A 160 -9.74 11.44 -14.45
CA GLY A 160 -9.08 10.14 -14.45
C GLY A 160 -7.69 10.11 -13.80
N HIS A 161 -7.37 11.09 -12.93
CA HIS A 161 -6.10 11.18 -12.22
C HIS A 161 -6.24 10.75 -10.75
N ALA A 162 -5.29 9.94 -10.27
CA ALA A 162 -5.17 9.64 -8.84
C ALA A 162 -4.11 10.53 -8.16
N PHE A 163 -4.36 10.85 -6.90
CA PHE A 163 -3.44 11.61 -6.05
C PHE A 163 -3.10 10.78 -4.82
N LEU A 164 -1.82 10.43 -4.71
CA LEU A 164 -1.31 9.51 -3.69
C LEU A 164 0.05 9.99 -3.21
N ALA A 165 0.31 9.83 -1.92
CA ALA A 165 1.61 10.10 -1.32
C ALA A 165 1.84 9.15 -0.15
N MET A 166 2.62 8.11 -0.41
CA MET A 166 2.92 7.04 0.50
C MET A 166 4.29 7.26 1.14
N SER A 167 4.38 7.00 2.44
CA SER A 167 5.66 6.98 3.17
C SER A 167 5.82 5.66 3.91
N TYR A 168 6.87 4.92 3.59
CA TYR A 168 7.34 3.80 4.42
C TYR A 168 8.58 4.23 5.19
N SER A 169 8.53 4.09 6.51
CA SER A 169 9.70 4.27 7.38
C SER A 169 10.24 2.90 7.80
N GLY A 170 11.37 2.48 7.24
CA GLY A 170 11.97 1.17 7.50
C GLY A 170 11.40 0.04 6.66
N LEU A 171 11.15 0.27 5.36
CA LEU A 171 10.88 -0.82 4.43
C LEU A 171 12.17 -1.66 4.24
N PRO A 172 12.12 -2.99 4.38
CA PRO A 172 13.27 -3.84 4.09
C PRO A 172 13.70 -3.76 2.62
N ALA A 173 14.98 -4.01 2.36
CA ALA A 173 15.60 -3.96 1.05
C ALA A 173 15.04 -5.06 0.13
N SER A 174 14.43 -6.11 0.66
CA SER A 174 13.64 -7.04 -0.14
C SER A 174 12.51 -6.37 -0.94
N GLY A 175 12.01 -5.21 -0.50
CA GLY A 175 10.94 -4.47 -1.18
C GLY A 175 9.55 -4.66 -0.56
N THR A 176 9.42 -5.42 0.53
CA THR A 176 8.14 -5.66 1.20
C THR A 176 8.30 -5.84 2.71
N PRO A 177 7.35 -5.35 3.54
CA PRO A 177 7.48 -5.42 5.00
C PRO A 177 7.20 -6.82 5.60
N LYS A 178 7.10 -7.88 4.78
CA LYS A 178 6.66 -9.22 5.21
C LYS A 178 7.78 -10.14 5.72
N GLY A 179 9.03 -9.92 5.32
CA GLY A 179 10.12 -10.87 5.61
C GLY A 179 10.69 -10.78 7.03
N CYS A 180 10.82 -9.55 7.53
CA CYS A 180 11.42 -9.25 8.82
C CYS A 180 10.68 -8.11 9.50
N THR A 181 10.94 -7.93 10.79
CA THR A 181 10.32 -6.88 11.60
C THR A 181 11.31 -5.75 11.88
N VAL A 182 10.88 -4.50 11.74
CA VAL A 182 11.73 -3.36 12.07
C VAL A 182 12.07 -3.38 13.57
N PRO A 183 13.34 -3.17 13.99
CA PRO A 183 13.73 -3.25 15.40
C PRO A 183 12.90 -2.37 16.35
N ALA A 184 12.45 -1.20 15.90
CA ALA A 184 11.58 -0.31 16.69
C ALA A 184 10.21 -0.93 17.00
N GLN A 185 9.63 -1.69 16.06
CA GLN A 185 8.37 -2.41 16.27
C GLN A 185 8.55 -3.56 17.26
N LEU A 186 9.63 -4.34 17.15
CA LEU A 186 9.93 -5.43 18.08
C LEU A 186 10.07 -4.94 19.52
N ARG A 187 10.69 -3.78 19.74
CA ARG A 187 10.79 -3.15 21.07
C ARG A 187 9.41 -2.78 21.63
N SER A 188 8.47 -2.41 20.77
CA SER A 188 7.11 -2.01 21.14
C SER A 188 6.14 -3.20 21.23
N ALA A 189 6.53 -4.38 20.74
CA ALA A 189 5.68 -5.56 20.65
C ALA A 189 5.38 -6.22 22.01
N GLY A 190 6.17 -5.93 23.05
CA GLY A 190 6.02 -6.54 24.37
C GLY A 190 5.96 -8.06 24.29
N ARG A 191 4.89 -8.67 24.83
CA ARG A 191 4.68 -10.13 24.81
C ARG A 191 4.44 -10.74 23.42
N TYR A 192 4.21 -9.94 22.39
CA TYR A 192 4.02 -10.43 21.02
C TYR A 192 5.35 -10.57 20.25
N ARG A 193 6.47 -10.16 20.86
CA ARG A 193 7.79 -10.15 20.21
C ARG A 193 8.19 -11.51 19.66
N ASP A 194 7.99 -12.59 20.40
CA ASP A 194 8.42 -13.94 20.01
C ASP A 194 7.60 -14.52 18.85
N ARG A 195 6.53 -13.85 18.43
CA ARG A 195 5.68 -14.23 17.27
C ARG A 195 5.94 -13.39 16.05
N MET A 196 6.75 -12.34 16.18
CA MET A 196 7.11 -11.51 15.06
C MET A 196 8.29 -12.13 14.32
N PRO A 197 8.40 -11.93 13.00
CA PRO A 197 9.60 -12.25 12.26
C PRO A 197 10.85 -11.64 12.92
N ALA A 198 12.01 -12.23 12.65
CA ALA A 198 13.29 -11.74 13.15
C ALA A 198 13.52 -10.25 12.82
N ALA A 199 14.39 -9.59 13.58
CA ALA A 199 14.72 -8.20 13.36
C ALA A 199 15.39 -7.99 12.00
N CYS A 200 14.93 -7.02 11.22
CA CYS A 200 15.62 -6.61 10.00
C CYS A 200 17.02 -6.06 10.34
N PRO A 201 18.08 -6.45 9.60
CA PRO A 201 19.37 -5.81 9.75
C PRO A 201 19.27 -4.31 9.45
N ALA A 202 20.02 -3.50 10.20
CA ALA A 202 19.93 -2.04 10.06
C ALA A 202 20.30 -1.53 8.66
N ARG A 203 21.26 -2.20 8.01
CA ARG A 203 21.69 -1.91 6.63
C ARG A 203 20.63 -2.24 5.59
N ASP A 204 19.65 -3.08 5.90
CA ASP A 204 18.63 -3.50 4.92
C ASP A 204 17.37 -2.64 5.02
N LEU A 205 17.32 -1.65 5.92
CA LEU A 205 16.15 -0.78 6.08
C LEU A 205 16.25 0.46 5.18
N ARG A 206 15.12 0.87 4.59
CA ARG A 206 14.97 2.07 3.77
C ARG A 206 13.82 2.94 4.28
N ASN A 207 13.99 4.26 4.23
CA ASN A 207 12.84 5.16 4.22
C ASN A 207 12.50 5.44 2.75
N VAL A 208 11.24 5.24 2.41
CA VAL A 208 10.77 5.25 1.02
C VAL A 208 9.56 6.16 0.88
N TYR A 209 9.64 7.09 -0.06
CA TYR A 209 8.59 8.07 -0.34
C TYR A 209 8.22 7.98 -1.82
N TYR A 210 6.96 7.70 -2.11
CA TYR A 210 6.50 7.48 -3.47
C TYR A 210 5.02 7.85 -3.58
N GLY A 211 4.56 8.10 -4.79
CA GLY A 211 3.17 8.54 -4.97
C GLY A 211 2.90 9.07 -6.36
N LEU A 212 1.71 9.64 -6.52
CA LEU A 212 1.18 10.26 -7.73
C LEU A 212 0.79 11.70 -7.40
N LEU A 213 1.48 12.67 -8.00
CA LEU A 213 1.21 14.10 -7.81
C LEU A 213 0.13 14.65 -8.75
N GLY A 214 -0.33 13.84 -9.71
CA GLY A 214 -1.24 14.23 -10.78
C GLY A 214 -0.54 14.91 -11.96
N PRO A 215 -1.33 15.42 -12.93
CA PRO A 215 -0.83 15.85 -14.25
C PRO A 215 0.12 17.04 -14.20
N LEU A 216 -0.01 17.88 -13.17
CA LEU A 216 0.85 19.04 -12.98
C LEU A 216 2.09 18.72 -12.13
N GLY A 217 2.26 17.49 -11.63
CA GLY A 217 3.46 17.09 -10.90
C GLY A 217 4.72 17.18 -11.76
N LYS A 218 5.72 17.96 -11.31
CA LYS A 218 6.99 18.13 -12.05
C LYS A 218 8.16 17.43 -11.37
N SER A 219 8.36 17.67 -10.08
CA SER A 219 9.48 17.08 -9.33
C SER A 219 9.25 17.17 -7.83
N VAL A 220 9.96 16.35 -7.08
CA VAL A 220 10.02 16.42 -5.62
C VAL A 220 11.45 16.69 -5.17
N THR A 221 11.58 17.49 -4.11
CA THR A 221 12.84 17.74 -3.44
C THR A 221 12.82 17.03 -2.09
N TYR A 222 13.88 16.33 -1.74
CA TYR A 222 14.03 15.60 -0.49
C TYR A 222 15.42 15.85 0.10
N ARG A 223 15.63 15.41 1.35
CA ARG A 223 16.97 15.43 1.96
C ARG A 223 17.64 14.08 1.80
N GLY A 224 18.79 14.03 1.14
CA GLY A 224 19.56 12.80 0.91
C GLY A 224 20.22 12.25 2.17
N ASP A 225 20.95 11.16 2.00
CA ASP A 225 21.76 10.53 3.05
C ASP A 225 22.90 11.44 3.52
N ASP A 226 23.42 12.26 2.61
CA ASP A 226 24.41 13.32 2.85
C ASP A 226 23.85 14.54 3.60
N GLY A 227 22.55 14.54 3.91
CA GLY A 227 21.86 15.63 4.59
C GLY A 227 21.57 16.85 3.70
N LYS A 228 21.95 16.81 2.41
CA LYS A 228 21.72 17.90 1.44
C LYS A 228 20.38 17.75 0.71
N PRO A 229 19.82 18.85 0.16
CA PRO A 229 18.65 18.77 -0.71
C PRO A 229 19.00 18.13 -2.05
N HIS A 230 18.18 17.17 -2.48
CA HIS A 230 18.24 16.54 -3.80
C HIS A 230 16.87 16.66 -4.45
N THR A 231 16.83 16.78 -5.78
CA THR A 231 15.57 16.87 -6.54
C THR A 231 15.51 15.75 -7.55
N VAL A 232 14.38 15.05 -7.60
CA VAL A 232 14.09 14.02 -8.60
C VAL A 232 12.86 14.38 -9.42
N PRO A 233 12.89 14.13 -10.75
CA PRO A 233 11.76 14.40 -11.61
C PRO A 233 10.60 13.45 -11.28
N ALA A 234 9.38 13.96 -11.46
CA ALA A 234 8.18 13.14 -11.51
C ALA A 234 7.87 12.75 -12.96
N THR A 235 7.23 11.60 -13.17
CA THR A 235 6.83 11.21 -14.53
C THR A 235 5.79 12.17 -15.11
N PRO A 236 5.80 12.43 -16.42
CA PRO A 236 4.68 13.09 -17.09
C PRO A 236 3.37 12.30 -16.92
N GLY A 237 2.23 12.99 -17.02
CA GLY A 237 0.90 12.36 -16.95
C GLY A 237 0.41 12.11 -15.52
N ASP A 238 0.94 11.08 -14.86
CA ASP A 238 0.46 10.70 -13.52
C ASP A 238 1.20 11.41 -12.38
N GLY A 239 2.31 12.09 -12.68
CA GLY A 239 3.14 12.75 -11.68
C GLY A 239 3.77 11.76 -10.69
N ALA A 240 4.08 10.55 -11.15
CA ALA A 240 4.65 9.52 -10.28
C ALA A 240 6.03 9.96 -9.80
N TYR A 241 6.37 9.69 -8.55
CA TYR A 241 7.70 9.96 -7.99
C TYR A 241 8.15 8.84 -7.07
N LEU A 242 9.46 8.74 -6.88
CA LEU A 242 10.11 7.76 -6.02
C LEU A 242 11.35 8.37 -5.39
N VAL A 243 11.49 8.21 -4.08
CA VAL A 243 12.67 8.56 -3.29
C VAL A 243 12.96 7.42 -2.33
N VAL A 244 14.21 6.96 -2.32
CA VAL A 244 14.70 5.93 -1.40
C VAL A 244 15.93 6.46 -0.69
N VAL A 245 15.93 6.43 0.64
CA VAL A 245 17.05 6.92 1.46
C VAL A 245 17.31 5.98 2.63
N ARG A 246 18.53 6.01 3.17
CA ARG A 246 18.85 5.28 4.39
C ARG A 246 18.15 5.92 5.59
N PRO A 247 17.74 5.13 6.58
CA PRO A 247 17.36 5.66 7.89
C PRO A 247 18.54 6.38 8.55
N THR A 248 18.27 7.55 9.13
CA THR A 248 19.27 8.32 9.89
C THR A 248 18.80 8.53 11.33
N ARG A 249 19.64 9.10 12.20
CA ARG A 249 19.19 9.49 13.55
C ARG A 249 18.03 10.47 13.52
N GLN A 250 18.01 11.42 12.58
CA GLN A 250 16.91 12.37 12.43
C GLN A 250 15.66 11.73 11.81
N ARG A 251 15.82 10.66 11.02
CA ARG A 251 14.75 9.94 10.30
C ARG A 251 14.89 8.44 10.51
N PRO A 252 14.64 7.93 11.73
CA PRO A 252 14.87 6.52 12.04
C PRO A 252 13.84 5.63 11.34
N ALA A 253 14.19 4.36 11.12
CA ALA A 253 13.26 3.33 10.65
C ALA A 253 12.28 2.97 11.77
N ARG A 254 11.00 3.32 11.60
CA ARG A 254 9.94 3.12 12.61
C ARG A 254 9.02 1.94 12.33
N GLY A 255 9.12 1.31 11.16
CA GLY A 255 8.18 0.31 10.68
C GLY A 255 6.78 0.91 10.50
N MET A 256 6.72 2.14 9.95
CA MET A 256 5.46 2.86 9.79
C MET A 256 5.14 3.00 8.32
N PHE A 257 3.89 2.72 7.96
CA PHE A 257 3.32 3.04 6.66
C PHE A 257 2.31 4.17 6.84
N ILE A 258 2.50 5.27 6.11
CA ILE A 258 1.64 6.45 6.20
C ILE A 258 1.09 6.71 4.80
N PRO A 259 -0.16 6.31 4.53
CA PRO A 259 -0.86 6.70 3.32
C PRO A 259 -1.38 8.14 3.46
N SER A 260 -1.29 8.91 2.39
CA SER A 260 -1.91 10.22 2.24
C SER A 260 -2.22 10.47 0.76
N GLU A 261 -3.00 11.52 0.48
CA GLU A 261 -3.24 12.00 -0.89
C GLU A 261 -2.19 13.02 -1.32
N THR A 262 -1.44 13.60 -0.38
CA THR A 262 -0.46 14.65 -0.64
C THR A 262 0.79 14.40 0.21
N PRO A 263 2.00 14.77 -0.24
CA PRO A 263 3.20 14.49 0.52
C PRO A 263 3.23 15.21 1.87
N LEU A 264 3.29 14.44 2.97
CA LEU A 264 3.28 14.98 4.35
C LEU A 264 4.64 14.91 5.06
N THR A 265 5.47 13.92 4.74
CA THR A 265 6.74 13.68 5.45
C THR A 265 7.86 13.30 4.49
N GLY A 266 9.12 13.45 4.93
CA GLY A 266 10.30 12.97 4.21
C GLY A 266 10.77 13.82 3.04
N LEU A 267 9.85 14.53 2.40
CA LEU A 267 10.11 15.49 1.33
C LEU A 267 10.20 16.92 1.87
N ILE A 268 10.92 17.78 1.14
CA ILE A 268 11.10 19.22 1.42
C ILE A 268 10.09 20.04 0.63
N SER A 269 9.89 19.71 -0.65
CA SER A 269 8.97 20.46 -1.51
C SER A 269 8.51 19.65 -2.72
N VAL A 270 7.39 20.08 -3.29
CA VAL A 270 6.87 19.64 -4.59
C VAL A 270 6.88 20.83 -5.54
N GLN A 271 7.41 20.65 -6.75
CA GLN A 271 7.29 21.62 -7.83
C GLN A 271 6.24 21.15 -8.83
N TYR A 272 5.46 22.09 -9.34
CA TYR A 272 4.43 21.86 -10.33
C TYR A 272 4.76 22.50 -11.67
N ARG A 273 4.14 21.99 -12.75
CA ARG A 273 4.36 22.45 -14.13
C ARG A 273 3.85 23.87 -14.40
N ASP A 274 2.88 24.31 -13.61
CA ASP A 274 2.35 25.69 -13.63
C ASP A 274 3.23 26.69 -12.87
N GLY A 275 4.43 26.28 -12.43
CA GLY A 275 5.38 27.13 -11.71
C GLY A 275 5.16 27.21 -10.21
N ARG A 276 4.07 26.65 -9.67
CA ARG A 276 3.87 26.61 -8.21
C ARG A 276 4.89 25.72 -7.53
N VAL A 277 5.27 26.12 -6.31
CA VAL A 277 6.12 25.32 -5.42
C VAL A 277 5.44 25.20 -4.07
N CYS A 278 5.12 23.97 -3.67
CA CYS A 278 4.66 23.69 -2.33
C CYS A 278 5.86 23.31 -1.45
N ARG A 279 6.06 24.02 -0.33
CA ARG A 279 7.06 23.65 0.67
C ARG A 279 6.38 22.85 1.78
N ILE A 280 6.88 21.65 2.01
CA ILE A 280 6.34 20.74 3.02
C ILE A 280 6.97 21.13 4.35
N GLN A 281 6.18 21.79 5.18
CA GLN A 281 6.59 22.20 6.51
C GLN A 281 5.85 21.36 7.54
N PHE A 282 6.59 20.58 8.31
CA PHE A 282 6.04 19.95 9.50
C PHE A 282 5.88 21.03 10.57
N GLN A 283 4.65 21.29 11.03
CA GLN A 283 4.41 22.22 12.12
C GLN A 283 4.37 21.44 13.44
N PRO A 284 5.39 21.54 14.32
CA PRO A 284 5.47 20.73 15.53
C PRO A 284 4.35 21.03 16.54
N ARG A 285 3.81 22.26 16.52
CA ARG A 285 2.79 22.72 17.47
C ARG A 285 1.39 22.21 17.17
N SER A 286 1.05 22.05 15.89
CA SER A 286 -0.24 21.48 15.47
C SER A 286 -0.15 19.96 15.25
N GLY A 287 1.05 19.40 15.15
CA GLY A 287 1.23 17.98 14.81
C GLY A 287 0.82 17.64 13.38
N HIS A 288 0.48 18.65 12.58
CA HIS A 288 0.00 18.50 11.20
C HIS A 288 0.97 19.16 10.22
N ALA A 289 1.28 18.46 9.13
CA ALA A 289 1.92 19.08 7.97
C ALA A 289 0.84 19.80 7.16
N VAL A 290 1.16 21.00 6.65
CA VAL A 290 0.27 21.67 5.68
C VAL A 290 0.32 20.84 4.39
N PRO A 291 -0.81 20.24 3.94
CA PRO A 291 -0.81 19.38 2.77
C PRO A 291 -0.53 20.20 1.51
N CYS A 292 0.24 19.62 0.58
CA CYS A 292 0.43 20.25 -0.71
C CYS A 292 -0.86 20.19 -1.55
N PRO A 293 -1.15 21.21 -2.38
CA PRO A 293 -2.35 21.18 -3.21
C PRO A 293 -2.31 20.02 -4.21
N ARG A 294 -3.46 19.40 -4.45
CA ARG A 294 -3.65 18.46 -5.57
C ARG A 294 -3.77 19.25 -6.87
N ALA A 295 -2.63 19.71 -7.39
CA ALA A 295 -2.57 20.55 -8.58
C ALA A 295 -3.10 19.81 -9.82
N GLY A 296 -4.12 20.38 -10.47
CA GLY A 296 -4.78 19.76 -11.62
C GLY A 296 -5.91 18.80 -11.23
N TYR A 297 -6.27 18.71 -9.94
CA TYR A 297 -7.42 17.93 -9.49
C TYR A 297 -8.73 18.49 -10.05
N VAL A 298 -9.54 17.60 -10.63
CA VAL A 298 -10.87 17.90 -11.14
C VAL A 298 -11.92 17.19 -10.27
N PRO A 299 -12.66 17.90 -9.40
CA PRO A 299 -13.67 17.26 -8.57
C PRO A 299 -14.78 16.64 -9.42
N HIS A 300 -15.30 15.50 -8.98
CA HIS A 300 -16.56 14.98 -9.52
C HIS A 300 -17.68 15.98 -9.27
N PRO A 301 -18.59 16.19 -10.25
CA PRO A 301 -19.72 17.08 -10.07
C PRO A 301 -20.50 16.71 -8.80
N PRO A 302 -20.80 17.68 -7.92
CA PRO A 302 -21.54 17.38 -6.71
C PRO A 302 -22.91 16.82 -7.08
N ARG A 303 -23.21 15.61 -6.63
CA ARG A 303 -24.55 15.03 -6.75
C ARG A 303 -25.36 15.41 -5.51
N THR A 304 -26.32 16.31 -5.67
CA THR A 304 -27.28 16.61 -4.60
C THR A 304 -28.25 15.44 -4.47
N VAL A 305 -28.27 14.82 -3.29
CA VAL A 305 -29.15 13.68 -3.00
C VAL A 305 -30.13 14.07 -1.90
N PRO A 306 -31.45 14.15 -2.21
CA PRO A 306 -32.46 14.42 -1.19
C PRO A 306 -32.47 13.32 -0.13
N ALA A 307 -32.72 13.70 1.14
CA ALA A 307 -32.76 12.73 2.24
C ALA A 307 -33.79 11.60 2.03
N GLY A 308 -34.90 11.89 1.35
CA GLY A 308 -35.91 10.89 1.00
C GLY A 308 -35.42 9.85 -0.01
N ALA A 309 -34.46 10.18 -0.86
CA ALA A 309 -33.98 9.31 -1.95
C ALA A 309 -33.13 8.14 -1.46
N VAL A 310 -32.52 8.25 -0.27
CA VAL A 310 -31.65 7.19 0.30
C VAL A 310 -32.24 6.53 1.54
N ARG A 311 -33.37 7.03 2.05
CA ARG A 311 -33.95 6.56 3.31
C ARG A 311 -34.34 5.08 3.20
N SER A 312 -33.85 4.27 4.13
CA SER A 312 -34.19 2.85 4.27
C SER A 312 -34.28 2.47 5.74
N ALA A 313 -35.13 1.49 6.04
CA ALA A 313 -35.02 0.77 7.30
C ALA A 313 -33.64 0.09 7.36
N VAL A 314 -32.96 0.26 8.49
CA VAL A 314 -31.72 -0.44 8.82
C VAL A 314 -32.05 -1.40 9.95
N SER A 315 -31.59 -2.64 9.86
CA SER A 315 -31.72 -3.64 10.90
C SER A 315 -30.37 -4.24 11.25
N LEU A 316 -30.27 -4.75 12.48
CA LEU A 316 -29.08 -5.40 13.00
C LEU A 316 -29.47 -6.80 13.45
N SER A 317 -28.63 -7.77 13.14
CA SER A 317 -28.72 -9.11 13.69
C SER A 317 -27.37 -9.56 14.22
N GLU A 318 -27.41 -10.37 15.27
CA GLU A 318 -26.23 -11.04 15.81
C GLU A 318 -26.24 -12.51 15.38
N ALA A 319 -25.09 -13.02 14.94
CA ALA A 319 -24.95 -14.43 14.64
C ALA A 319 -25.13 -15.28 15.92
N PRO A 320 -25.85 -16.41 15.87
CA PRO A 320 -26.19 -17.19 17.07
C PRO A 320 -24.99 -17.72 17.84
N ARG A 321 -23.86 -17.92 17.17
CA ARG A 321 -22.63 -18.43 17.77
C ARG A 321 -21.56 -17.35 17.75
N PRO A 322 -20.88 -17.10 18.88
CA PRO A 322 -19.66 -16.30 18.89
C PRO A 322 -18.66 -16.91 17.91
N VAL A 323 -17.93 -16.06 17.19
CA VAL A 323 -16.85 -16.55 16.34
C VAL A 323 -15.74 -17.00 17.29
N ALA A 324 -15.44 -18.30 17.27
CA ALA A 324 -14.31 -18.85 17.99
C ALA A 324 -13.07 -18.06 17.56
N SER A 325 -12.44 -17.41 18.53
CA SER A 325 -11.08 -16.93 18.39
C SER A 325 -10.22 -18.08 17.90
N ARG A 326 -9.41 -17.85 16.88
CA ARG A 326 -8.30 -18.75 16.56
C ARG A 326 -7.48 -18.94 17.85
N ARG A 327 -7.20 -20.18 18.26
CA ARG A 327 -6.16 -20.44 19.28
C ARG A 327 -4.90 -19.77 18.77
N LEU A 328 -4.46 -18.74 19.47
CA LEU A 328 -3.13 -18.22 19.24
C LEU A 328 -2.13 -19.31 19.70
N PRO A 329 -0.95 -19.42 19.08
CA PRO A 329 0.02 -20.46 19.42
C PRO A 329 0.49 -20.51 20.88
N ASP A 330 0.16 -19.51 21.71
CA ASP A 330 0.51 -19.42 23.13
C ASP A 330 -0.56 -19.95 24.09
N GLY A 331 -1.62 -20.59 23.58
CA GLY A 331 -2.72 -21.09 24.40
C GLY A 331 -3.65 -20.01 24.96
N ASN A 332 -3.32 -18.72 24.84
CA ASN A 332 -4.22 -17.64 25.21
C ASN A 332 -5.21 -17.35 24.09
N ILE A 333 -6.48 -17.41 24.43
CA ILE A 333 -7.55 -16.98 23.56
C ILE A 333 -7.94 -15.56 23.95
N ARG A 334 -7.80 -14.64 22.99
CA ARG A 334 -8.46 -13.34 23.06
C ARG A 334 -9.95 -13.55 22.76
N SER A 335 -10.73 -13.62 23.84
CA SER A 335 -12.15 -13.23 23.96
C SER A 335 -12.98 -13.30 22.66
N GLY A 336 -13.87 -14.29 22.58
CA GLY A 336 -14.75 -14.59 21.44
C GLY A 336 -15.48 -13.40 20.85
N TYR A 337 -15.27 -13.17 19.57
CA TYR A 337 -15.85 -12.03 18.87
C TYR A 337 -17.32 -12.26 18.54
N ARG A 338 -18.10 -11.17 18.46
CA ARG A 338 -19.47 -11.20 17.97
C ARG A 338 -19.51 -10.82 16.51
N ARG A 339 -20.25 -11.58 15.71
CA ARG A 339 -20.51 -11.27 14.31
C ARG A 339 -21.87 -10.57 14.23
N ILE A 340 -21.84 -9.30 13.84
CA ILE A 340 -23.03 -8.47 13.67
C ILE A 340 -23.23 -8.24 12.18
N THR A 341 -24.46 -8.38 11.72
CA THR A 341 -24.83 -8.08 10.34
C THR A 341 -25.72 -6.84 10.32
N ILE A 342 -25.29 -5.84 9.55
CA ILE A 342 -26.08 -4.66 9.20
C ILE A 342 -26.84 -4.99 7.92
N ARG A 343 -28.16 -4.81 7.93
CA ARG A 343 -29.01 -5.04 6.77
C ARG A 343 -29.84 -3.81 6.43
N PHE A 344 -29.88 -3.44 5.15
CA PHE A 344 -30.76 -2.39 4.63
C PHE A 344 -30.96 -2.56 3.12
N THR A 345 -31.95 -1.86 2.54
CA THR A 345 -32.13 -1.78 1.09
C THR A 345 -31.49 -0.50 0.56
N ALA A 346 -30.48 -0.63 -0.28
CA ALA A 346 -29.84 0.49 -0.93
C ALA A 346 -30.81 1.09 -1.96
N ARG A 347 -31.26 2.32 -1.74
CA ARG A 347 -32.19 2.99 -2.66
C ARG A 347 -31.48 3.58 -3.88
N LEU A 348 -30.23 3.97 -3.71
CA LEU A 348 -29.36 4.42 -4.78
C LEU A 348 -28.23 3.41 -5.00
N ALA A 349 -27.78 3.33 -6.23
CA ALA A 349 -26.56 2.61 -6.53
C ALA A 349 -25.34 3.30 -5.90
N SER A 350 -24.30 2.53 -5.63
CA SER A 350 -22.99 3.04 -5.23
C SER A 350 -21.89 2.37 -6.03
N ASP A 351 -20.80 3.08 -6.23
CA ASP A 351 -19.67 2.70 -7.09
C ASP A 351 -18.35 3.12 -6.43
N SER A 352 -17.31 3.40 -7.21
CA SER A 352 -16.04 3.92 -6.70
C SER A 352 -16.07 5.38 -6.28
N HIS A 353 -17.09 6.12 -6.70
CA HIS A 353 -17.19 7.57 -6.51
C HIS A 353 -18.32 7.93 -5.56
N SER A 354 -19.14 6.98 -5.16
CA SER A 354 -20.20 7.13 -4.17
C SER A 354 -20.25 5.89 -3.29
N THR A 355 -20.53 6.03 -2.00
CA THR A 355 -20.44 4.89 -1.09
C THR A 355 -21.42 4.96 0.07
N TYR A 356 -21.82 3.77 0.54
CA TYR A 356 -22.45 3.63 1.84
C TYR A 356 -21.37 3.48 2.92
N ARG A 357 -21.55 4.18 4.03
CA ARG A 357 -20.71 4.08 5.23
C ARG A 357 -21.56 3.82 6.45
N TYR A 358 -20.94 3.21 7.44
CA TYR A 358 -21.59 2.97 8.72
C TYR A 358 -20.72 3.50 9.86
N ASP A 359 -21.38 4.10 10.85
CA ASP A 359 -20.79 4.52 12.11
C ASP A 359 -21.34 3.63 13.22
N LEU A 360 -20.44 3.02 13.98
CA LEU A 360 -20.73 2.18 15.14
C LEU A 360 -20.45 2.99 16.40
N ARG A 361 -21.42 3.07 17.30
CA ARG A 361 -21.25 3.64 18.64
C ARG A 361 -21.69 2.64 19.69
N LEU A 362 -20.86 2.43 20.70
CA LEU A 362 -21.20 1.59 21.84
C LEU A 362 -21.65 2.47 23.00
N ARG A 363 -22.92 2.36 23.38
CA ARG A 363 -23.48 3.03 24.56
C ARG A 363 -23.60 2.07 25.73
N HIS A 364 -23.02 2.45 26.86
CA HIS A 364 -23.16 1.73 28.12
C HIS A 364 -24.36 2.27 28.89
N ARG A 365 -25.01 1.44 29.72
CA ARG A 365 -26.09 1.93 30.56
C ARG A 365 -25.50 2.83 31.65
N PRO A 366 -26.21 3.88 32.11
CA PRO A 366 -25.72 4.75 33.19
C PRO A 366 -25.39 3.99 34.49
N GLU A 367 -26.07 2.87 34.72
CA GLU A 367 -25.92 2.00 35.89
C GLU A 367 -24.68 1.09 35.81
N ASP A 368 -24.15 0.86 34.60
CA ASP A 368 -22.87 0.20 34.44
C ASP A 368 -21.82 1.16 35.01
N ARG A 369 -21.32 0.92 36.24
CA ARG A 369 -20.25 1.72 36.87
C ARG A 369 -18.98 1.69 36.02
N CYS A 370 -18.96 2.54 35.01
CA CYS A 370 -17.79 2.90 34.25
C CYS A 370 -17.03 3.91 35.11
N ASP A 371 -16.21 3.39 36.02
CA ASP A 371 -15.46 4.19 36.98
C ASP A 371 -14.45 5.09 36.25
N THR A 372 -14.88 6.32 35.93
CA THR A 372 -14.09 7.35 35.25
C THR A 372 -13.13 8.07 36.20
N VAL A 373 -13.26 7.85 37.51
CA VAL A 373 -12.50 8.56 38.56
C VAL A 373 -11.07 8.05 38.68
N ASN A 374 -10.82 6.77 38.38
CA ASN A 374 -9.47 6.21 38.33
C ASN A 374 -8.99 6.06 36.89
N LYS A 375 -8.18 7.03 36.41
CA LYS A 375 -7.53 7.02 35.08
C LYS A 375 -6.75 5.73 34.74
N ARG A 376 -6.48 4.86 35.72
CA ARG A 376 -5.83 3.54 35.52
C ARG A 376 -6.81 2.38 35.28
N ARG A 377 -8.14 2.57 35.41
CA ARG A 377 -9.17 1.52 35.26
C ARG A 377 -10.42 1.92 34.46
N ALA A 378 -10.39 3.02 33.70
CA ALA A 378 -11.44 3.33 32.72
C ALA A 378 -11.49 2.24 31.62
N ARG A 379 -12.30 1.19 31.82
CA ARG A 379 -12.41 0.02 30.93
C ARG A 379 -13.78 -0.13 30.27
N CYS A 380 -14.54 0.94 30.17
CA CYS A 380 -15.62 1.06 29.20
C CYS A 380 -15.03 1.79 28.00
N GLN A 381 -14.52 1.05 27.02
CA GLN A 381 -14.11 1.67 25.76
C GLN A 381 -15.39 2.06 25.03
N THR A 382 -15.78 3.34 25.09
CA THR A 382 -16.62 3.93 24.05
C THR A 382 -15.77 3.98 22.79
N GLY A 383 -15.88 2.94 21.97
CA GLY A 383 -15.25 2.89 20.67
C GLY A 383 -16.23 3.39 19.63
N ASP A 384 -15.98 4.57 19.09
CA ASP A 384 -16.59 4.98 17.83
C ASP A 384 -15.75 4.38 16.71
N THR A 385 -16.34 3.51 15.92
CA THR A 385 -15.68 2.90 14.75
C THR A 385 -16.52 3.20 13.52
N ALA A 386 -15.89 3.71 12.47
CA ALA A 386 -16.54 3.91 11.18
C ALA A 386 -15.99 2.91 10.16
N GLY A 387 -16.84 2.49 9.24
CA GLY A 387 -16.46 1.65 8.11
C GLY A 387 -17.14 2.10 6.82
N THR A 388 -16.66 1.55 5.71
CA THR A 388 -17.17 1.80 4.37
C THR A 388 -17.54 0.46 3.76
N ILE A 389 -18.69 0.37 3.11
CA ILE A 389 -19.07 -0.82 2.35
C ILE A 389 -18.34 -0.75 1.01
N ARG A 390 -17.25 -1.51 0.90
CA ARG A 390 -16.31 -1.42 -0.23
C ARG A 390 -16.72 -2.35 -1.36
N ARG A 391 -17.83 -2.06 -2.02
CA ARG A 391 -18.24 -2.71 -3.27
C ARG A 391 -19.26 -1.89 -4.02
N ASP A 392 -19.44 -2.21 -5.28
CA ASP A 392 -20.54 -1.69 -6.06
C ASP A 392 -21.84 -2.26 -5.49
N ILE A 393 -22.85 -1.39 -5.39
CA ILE A 393 -24.18 -1.73 -4.88
C ILE A 393 -25.18 -1.28 -5.93
N SER A 394 -26.08 -2.16 -6.32
CA SER A 394 -27.17 -1.81 -7.24
C SER A 394 -28.30 -1.07 -6.52
N ALA A 395 -28.99 -0.17 -7.22
CA ALA A 395 -30.21 0.41 -6.69
C ALA A 395 -31.27 -0.69 -6.47
N GLY A 396 -31.92 -0.66 -5.31
CA GLY A 396 -32.86 -1.69 -4.84
C GLY A 396 -32.22 -2.90 -4.17
N GLU A 397 -30.89 -3.01 -4.16
CA GLU A 397 -30.19 -4.16 -3.59
C GLU A 397 -30.36 -4.22 -2.05
N THR A 398 -30.55 -5.43 -1.51
CA THR A 398 -30.45 -5.64 -0.06
C THR A 398 -28.99 -5.86 0.33
N VAL A 399 -28.41 -4.87 1.01
CA VAL A 399 -27.05 -4.91 1.52
C VAL A 399 -27.03 -5.68 2.84
N ASN A 400 -26.09 -6.61 2.98
CA ASN A 400 -25.80 -7.34 4.21
C ASN A 400 -24.31 -7.19 4.53
N GLU A 401 -23.96 -6.24 5.40
CA GLU A 401 -22.58 -6.00 5.79
C GLU A 401 -22.29 -6.68 7.12
N THR A 402 -21.27 -7.53 7.17
CA THR A 402 -20.95 -8.32 8.36
C THR A 402 -19.67 -7.83 9.01
N LEU A 403 -19.78 -7.35 10.24
CA LEU A 403 -18.68 -6.83 11.02
C LEU A 403 -18.45 -7.66 12.28
N VAL A 404 -17.23 -7.56 12.81
CA VAL A 404 -16.80 -8.30 13.98
C VAL A 404 -16.53 -7.32 15.11
N VAL A 405 -17.31 -7.44 16.19
CA VAL A 405 -17.16 -6.61 17.40
C VAL A 405 -16.42 -7.41 18.47
N SER A 406 -15.38 -6.81 19.06
CA SER A 406 -14.64 -7.40 20.17
C SER A 406 -15.52 -7.59 21.41
N GLN A 407 -15.16 -8.54 22.28
CA GLN A 407 -15.90 -8.70 23.54
C GLN A 407 -15.90 -7.45 24.38
N LEU A 408 -17.09 -7.14 24.88
CA LEU A 408 -17.35 -6.01 25.76
C LEU A 408 -17.46 -6.54 27.19
N ARG A 409 -17.03 -5.72 28.16
CA ARG A 409 -17.03 -6.11 29.59
C ARG A 409 -18.39 -5.97 30.26
N SER A 410 -19.31 -5.28 29.60
CA SER A 410 -20.68 -5.00 30.02
C SER A 410 -21.67 -5.44 28.93
N ASP A 411 -22.94 -5.06 29.09
CA ASP A 411 -24.04 -5.28 28.14
C ASP A 411 -24.39 -3.97 27.41
N PRO A 412 -23.53 -3.46 26.50
CA PRO A 412 -23.81 -2.20 25.84
C PRO A 412 -24.89 -2.33 24.77
N ILE A 413 -25.45 -1.18 24.41
CA ILE A 413 -26.28 -1.03 23.22
C ILE A 413 -25.36 -0.59 22.07
N LEU A 414 -25.30 -1.40 21.02
CA LEU A 414 -24.65 -1.02 19.78
C LEU A 414 -25.61 -0.16 18.97
N GLU A 415 -25.23 1.08 18.69
CA GLU A 415 -25.91 1.96 17.74
C GLU A 415 -25.17 1.93 16.42
N VAL A 416 -25.91 1.76 15.33
CA VAL A 416 -25.39 1.84 13.96
C VAL A 416 -26.12 2.95 13.22
N THR A 417 -25.35 3.84 12.60
CA THR A 417 -25.87 4.83 11.66
C THR A 417 -25.32 4.52 10.28
N VAL A 418 -26.19 4.40 9.27
CA VAL A 418 -25.78 4.22 7.87
C VAL A 418 -26.00 5.53 7.12
N ARG A 419 -25.02 5.95 6.34
CA ARG A 419 -25.06 7.16 5.51
C ARG A 419 -24.61 6.86 4.09
N TYR A 420 -25.20 7.55 3.12
CA TYR A 420 -24.78 7.55 1.73
C TYR A 420 -23.97 8.79 1.43
N TYR A 421 -22.81 8.61 0.80
CA TYR A 421 -21.92 9.67 0.37
C TYR A 421 -21.97 9.73 -1.15
N PRO A 422 -22.55 10.80 -1.75
CA PRO A 422 -22.67 10.93 -3.20
C PRO A 422 -21.33 11.19 -3.90
N VAL A 423 -20.32 11.60 -3.14
CA VAL A 423 -18.92 11.74 -3.55
C VAL A 423 -18.08 11.07 -2.47
N ASP A 424 -17.28 10.06 -2.83
CA ASP A 424 -16.36 9.42 -1.90
C ASP A 424 -15.32 10.46 -1.45
N PRO A 425 -15.18 10.75 -0.14
CA PRO A 425 -14.22 11.76 0.35
C PRO A 425 -12.74 11.41 0.12
N GLY A 426 -12.42 10.33 -0.60
CA GLY A 426 -11.05 9.88 -0.87
C GLY A 426 -10.48 9.02 0.25
N LEU A 427 -9.16 8.93 0.33
CA LEU A 427 -8.42 8.04 1.24
C LEU A 427 -8.50 8.47 2.73
N GLY A 428 -9.72 8.49 3.28
CA GLY A 428 -9.95 8.35 4.70
C GLY A 428 -9.75 6.88 5.08
N GLY A 429 -8.49 6.44 5.18
CA GLY A 429 -8.15 5.09 5.62
C GLY A 429 -8.79 4.73 6.97
N PRO A 430 -8.95 3.44 7.29
CA PRO A 430 -9.43 3.01 8.60
C PRO A 430 -8.50 3.56 9.69
N GLY A 431 -8.98 4.53 10.47
CA GLY A 431 -8.21 5.17 11.54
C GLY A 431 -7.88 6.66 11.34
N GLN A 432 -8.18 7.26 10.18
CA GLN A 432 -8.25 8.73 10.10
C GLN A 432 -9.60 9.17 10.65
N GLY A 433 -9.64 9.31 11.98
CA GLY A 433 -10.80 9.81 12.71
C GLY A 433 -11.20 11.19 12.19
N PHE A 434 -12.51 11.40 12.04
CA PHE A 434 -13.17 12.57 11.45
C PHE A 434 -13.16 12.65 9.93
N VAL A 435 -14.11 11.94 9.33
CA VAL A 435 -14.74 12.38 8.08
C VAL A 435 -15.85 13.37 8.45
N PRO A 436 -15.98 14.52 7.78
CA PRO A 436 -17.03 15.50 8.08
C PRO A 436 -18.44 14.90 7.94
N ASP A 437 -19.39 15.48 8.68
CA ASP A 437 -20.83 15.16 8.76
C ASP A 437 -21.61 15.40 7.42
N GLY A 438 -21.05 14.99 6.28
CA GLY A 438 -21.58 15.31 4.94
C GLY A 438 -22.49 14.24 4.32
N GLY A 439 -22.51 13.02 4.87
CA GLY A 439 -23.29 11.91 4.29
C GLY A 439 -24.80 12.05 4.55
N VAL A 440 -25.61 11.70 3.55
CA VAL A 440 -27.08 11.70 3.66
C VAL A 440 -27.53 10.48 4.47
N LEU A 441 -28.35 10.70 5.51
CA LEU A 441 -28.78 9.64 6.41
C LEU A 441 -29.65 8.60 5.66
N VAL A 442 -29.19 7.35 5.66
CA VAL A 442 -29.95 6.19 5.15
C VAL A 442 -30.89 5.70 6.23
N GLY A 443 -30.35 5.46 7.44
CA GLY A 443 -31.13 5.00 8.58
C GLY A 443 -30.26 4.72 9.81
N ARG A 444 -30.92 4.33 10.90
CA ARG A 444 -30.28 3.97 12.18
C ARG A 444 -30.88 2.69 12.72
N ALA A 445 -30.09 1.95 13.48
CA ALA A 445 -30.53 0.77 14.18
C ALA A 445 -29.77 0.62 15.50
N THR A 446 -30.39 -0.08 16.46
CA THR A 446 -29.77 -0.38 17.75
C THR A 446 -29.90 -1.86 18.07
N LEU A 447 -28.87 -2.44 18.67
CA LEU A 447 -28.86 -3.84 19.08
C LEU A 447 -28.31 -3.95 20.51
N PRO A 448 -29.10 -4.44 21.49
CA PRO A 448 -28.56 -4.74 22.81
C PRO A 448 -27.62 -5.95 22.71
N LEU A 449 -26.36 -5.74 23.05
CA LEU A 449 -25.38 -6.81 23.11
C LEU A 449 -25.35 -7.36 24.53
N ARG A 450 -25.56 -8.67 24.67
CA ARG A 450 -25.38 -9.33 25.97
C ARG A 450 -23.91 -9.68 26.18
N ARG A 451 -23.47 -9.86 27.41
CA ARG A 451 -22.17 -10.45 27.74
C ARG A 451 -22.18 -11.95 27.45
N ILE A 452 -21.08 -12.46 26.89
CA ILE A 452 -20.91 -13.92 26.74
C ILE A 452 -20.72 -14.53 28.13
N PRO A 453 -21.60 -15.44 28.57
CA PRO A 453 -21.48 -16.12 29.87
C PRO A 453 -20.11 -16.78 30.04
N ALA A 454 -19.58 -16.80 31.26
CA ALA A 454 -18.27 -17.37 31.55
C ALA A 454 -18.17 -18.86 31.15
N ALA A 455 -19.26 -19.62 31.31
CA ALA A 455 -19.33 -21.03 30.92
C ALA A 455 -19.18 -21.25 29.40
N GLU A 456 -19.86 -20.43 28.59
CA GLU A 456 -19.78 -20.50 27.13
C GLU A 456 -18.41 -20.03 26.63
N ARG A 457 -17.82 -19.04 27.31
CA ARG A 457 -16.45 -18.61 27.08
C ARG A 457 -15.48 -19.77 27.25
N ASN A 458 -15.56 -20.52 28.35
CA ASN A 458 -14.67 -21.65 28.61
C ASN A 458 -14.83 -22.79 27.58
N ARG A 459 -16.04 -23.02 27.06
CA ARG A 459 -16.25 -23.98 25.95
C ARG A 459 -15.60 -23.53 24.65
N LEU A 460 -15.59 -22.23 24.35
CA LEU A 460 -14.85 -21.69 23.21
C LEU A 460 -13.33 -21.72 23.42
N LEU A 461 -12.86 -21.83 24.68
CA LEU A 461 -11.44 -21.96 25.02
C LEU A 461 -10.88 -23.37 24.80
N HIS A 462 -11.73 -24.36 25.04
CA HIS A 462 -11.42 -25.78 25.03
C HIS A 462 -12.44 -26.50 24.15
N PRO A 463 -12.36 -26.36 22.81
CA PRO A 463 -13.22 -27.10 21.88
C PRO A 463 -13.00 -28.61 21.97
#